data_AF-A0A1K0HD09-F1
#
_entry.id   AF-A0A1K0HD09-F1
#
_cell.length_a   1.000
_cell.length_b   1.000
_cell.length_c   1.000
_cell.angle_alpha   90.00
_cell.angle_beta   90.00
_cell.angle_gamma   90.00
#
_symmetry.space_group_name_H-M   'P 1'
#
loop_
_entity.id
_entity.type
_entity.pdbx_description
1 polymer ?
#
loop_
_entity_poly.entity_id
_entity_poly.type
_entity_poly.pdbx_seq_one_letter_code
_entity_poly.pdbx_strand_id
1 'polypeptide(L)'
;MYTGTDCSLCNLMKQQIEIASQSMPQIQLCTYNIRDDCLAEVHVWRRKYQYDIPVLHLGDREIFRHRVSAEDLVKRLRQELDERKDKE
;
A
#
# COMPACT_ATOMS: atom_id res chain seq x y z
N MET A 1 -1.96 2.85 1.36
CA MET A 1 -1.45 2.92 -0.03
C MET A 1 -1.53 4.35 -0.52
N TYR A 2 -0.42 4.92 -0.95
CA TYR A 2 -0.35 6.23 -1.59
C TYR A 2 -0.72 6.11 -3.07
N THR A 3 -1.63 6.95 -3.52
CA THR A 3 -2.20 6.95 -4.87
C THR A 3 -2.25 8.36 -5.45
N GLY A 4 -2.53 8.48 -6.74
CA GLY A 4 -2.80 9.75 -7.40
C GLY A 4 -4.07 9.70 -8.25
N THR A 5 -4.60 10.88 -8.57
CA THR A 5 -5.64 11.07 -9.60
C THR A 5 -5.15 10.49 -10.94
N ASP A 6 -6.01 9.74 -11.64
CA ASP A 6 -5.72 9.10 -12.94
C ASP A 6 -4.49 8.17 -12.94
N CYS A 7 -4.44 7.23 -11.99
CA CYS A 7 -3.34 6.29 -11.85
C CYS A 7 -3.77 4.85 -12.19
N SER A 8 -3.48 4.40 -13.41
CA SER A 8 -3.77 3.03 -13.86
C SER A 8 -3.05 1.97 -13.03
N LEU A 9 -1.79 2.22 -12.66
CA LEU A 9 -1.02 1.31 -11.80
C LEU A 9 -1.65 1.16 -10.41
N CYS A 10 -2.24 2.24 -9.87
CA CYS A 10 -2.93 2.22 -8.60
C CYS A 10 -4.15 1.30 -8.65
N ASN A 11 -4.89 1.29 -9.77
CA ASN A 11 -6.02 0.38 -9.96
C ASN A 11 -5.57 -1.09 -10.03
N LEU A 12 -4.48 -1.38 -10.76
CA LEU A 12 -3.91 -2.73 -10.79
C LEU A 12 -3.49 -3.19 -9.39
N MET A 13 -2.82 -2.33 -8.63
CA MET A 13 -2.39 -2.66 -7.26
C MET A 13 -3.58 -2.91 -6.35
N LYS A 14 -4.64 -2.08 -6.43
CA LYS A 14 -5.90 -2.29 -5.69
C LYS A 14 -6.51 -3.65 -5.97
N GLN A 15 -6.59 -4.04 -7.24
CA GLN A 15 -7.13 -5.36 -7.62
C GLN A 15 -6.30 -6.51 -7.01
N GLN A 16 -4.97 -6.39 -7.01
CA GLN A 16 -4.10 -7.40 -6.40
C GLN A 16 -4.29 -7.47 -4.87
N ILE A 17 -4.48 -6.34 -4.21
CA ILE A 17 -4.78 -6.29 -2.78
C ILE A 17 -6.15 -6.90 -2.48
N GLU A 18 -7.15 -6.66 -3.33
CA GLU A 18 -8.48 -7.25 -3.19
C GLU A 18 -8.43 -8.78 -3.31
N ILE A 19 -7.68 -9.31 -4.28
CA ILE A 19 -7.44 -10.75 -4.43
C ILE A 19 -6.72 -11.30 -3.19
N ALA A 20 -5.68 -10.61 -2.71
CA ALA A 20 -4.99 -10.99 -1.47
C ALA A 20 -5.93 -10.99 -0.26
N SER A 21 -6.86 -10.04 -0.19
CA SER A 21 -7.85 -9.94 0.88
C SER A 21 -8.82 -11.12 0.91
N GLN A 22 -9.05 -11.80 -0.23
CA GLN A 22 -9.83 -13.05 -0.25
C GLN A 22 -9.11 -14.18 0.48
N SER A 23 -7.77 -14.23 0.37
CA SER A 23 -6.94 -15.20 1.10
C SER A 23 -6.67 -14.79 2.54
N MET A 24 -6.77 -13.50 2.84
CA MET A 24 -6.45 -12.91 4.14
C MET A 24 -7.42 -11.79 4.48
N PRO A 25 -8.60 -12.10 5.08
CA PRO A 25 -9.66 -11.12 5.33
C PRO A 25 -9.30 -10.05 6.39
N GLN A 26 -8.13 -10.17 7.01
CA GLN A 26 -7.60 -9.22 7.99
C GLN A 26 -6.96 -7.99 7.31
N ILE A 27 -6.80 -8.01 5.98
CA ILE A 27 -6.22 -6.91 5.23
C ILE A 27 -7.20 -5.74 5.21
N GLN A 28 -6.81 -4.62 5.81
CA GLN A 28 -7.52 -3.35 5.70
C GLN A 28 -6.72 -2.40 4.80
N LEU A 29 -7.27 -2.07 3.64
CA LEU A 29 -6.65 -1.16 2.70
C LEU A 29 -7.15 0.28 2.92
N CYS A 30 -6.26 1.16 3.38
CA CYS A 30 -6.49 2.60 3.35
C CYS A 30 -5.77 3.22 2.15
N THR A 31 -6.42 4.16 1.47
CA THR A 31 -5.83 4.91 0.35
C THR A 31 -5.62 6.36 0.72
N TYR A 32 -4.46 6.91 0.35
CA TYR A 32 -4.12 8.31 0.55
C TYR A 32 -3.78 8.93 -0.80
N ASN A 33 -4.52 9.96 -1.23
CA ASN A 33 -4.29 10.60 -2.52
C ASN A 33 -3.24 11.72 -2.39
N ILE A 34 -2.02 11.50 -2.89
CA ILE A 34 -0.94 12.51 -2.86
C ILE A 34 -1.20 13.71 -3.80
N ARG A 35 -2.27 13.65 -4.61
CA ARG A 35 -2.73 14.76 -5.45
C ARG A 35 -3.91 15.52 -4.86
N ASP A 36 -4.36 15.15 -3.66
CA ASP A 36 -5.48 15.82 -3.00
C ASP A 36 -4.97 16.92 -2.06
N ASP A 37 -5.03 18.18 -2.52
CA ASP A 37 -4.52 19.34 -1.77
C ASP A 37 -5.32 19.63 -0.48
N CYS A 38 -6.44 18.95 -0.22
CA CYS A 38 -7.19 19.07 1.03
C CYS A 38 -6.64 18.16 2.14
N LEU A 39 -5.76 17.19 1.83
CA LEU A 39 -5.20 16.27 2.81
C LEU A 39 -3.98 16.86 3.54
N ALA A 40 -3.88 16.59 4.84
CA ALA A 40 -2.76 17.03 5.67
C ALA A 40 -1.45 16.39 5.23
N GLU A 41 -0.38 17.18 5.09
CA GLU A 41 0.95 16.71 4.65
C GLU A 41 1.01 16.22 3.19
N VAL A 42 -0.02 16.46 2.38
CA VAL A 42 -0.02 16.11 0.96
C VAL A 42 1.22 16.58 0.22
N HIS A 43 1.74 17.79 0.49
CA HIS A 43 2.94 18.30 -0.18
C HIS A 43 4.20 17.48 0.11
N VAL A 44 4.32 16.91 1.31
CA VAL A 44 5.45 16.05 1.71
C VAL A 44 5.39 14.74 0.93
N TRP A 45 4.23 14.09 0.95
CA TRP A 45 4.02 12.81 0.25
C TRP A 45 4.04 12.96 -1.27
N ARG A 46 3.50 14.08 -1.78
CA ARG A 46 3.58 14.45 -3.19
C ARG A 46 5.04 14.55 -3.61
N ARG A 47 5.87 15.34 -2.91
CA ARG A 47 7.30 15.46 -3.24
C ARG A 47 8.04 14.11 -3.18
N LYS A 48 7.66 13.24 -2.23
CA LYS A 48 8.31 11.95 -2.04
C LYS A 48 7.92 10.90 -3.10
N TYR A 49 6.66 10.88 -3.52
CA TYR A 49 6.09 9.79 -4.33
C TYR A 49 5.48 10.23 -5.66
N GLN A 50 5.64 11.49 -6.08
CA GLN A 50 5.04 12.05 -7.31
C GLN A 50 5.20 11.14 -8.54
N TYR A 51 6.35 10.48 -8.68
CA TYR A 51 6.70 9.61 -9.80
C TYR A 51 6.67 8.12 -9.47
N ASP A 52 6.50 7.78 -8.19
CA ASP A 52 6.70 6.43 -7.65
C ASP A 52 5.40 5.78 -7.14
N ILE A 53 4.23 6.35 -7.46
CA ILE A 53 2.93 5.76 -7.11
C ILE A 53 2.56 4.58 -8.03
N PRO A 54 1.86 3.55 -7.52
CA PRO A 54 1.38 3.39 -6.15
C PRO A 54 2.45 2.89 -5.17
N VAL A 55 2.35 3.34 -3.91
CA VAL A 55 3.23 2.90 -2.81
C VAL A 55 2.39 2.28 -1.69
N LEU A 56 2.75 1.08 -1.26
CA LEU A 56 2.09 0.37 -0.18
C LEU A 56 2.91 0.47 1.10
N HIS A 57 2.25 0.91 2.17
CA HIS A 57 2.81 0.95 3.51
C HIS A 57 2.04 -0.02 4.39
N LEU A 58 2.76 -0.64 5.32
CA LEU A 58 2.21 -1.40 6.43
C LEU A 58 2.58 -0.69 7.73
N GLY A 59 1.61 0.01 8.32
CA GLY A 59 1.89 1.01 9.36
C GLY A 59 2.79 2.12 8.80
N ASP A 60 3.86 2.43 9.50
CA ASP A 60 4.83 3.47 9.10
C ASP A 60 5.87 3.01 8.08
N ARG A 61 5.90 1.73 7.72
CA ARG A 61 6.94 1.14 6.86
C ARG A 61 6.46 0.95 5.43
N GLU A 62 7.23 1.45 4.47
CA GLU A 62 7.06 1.15 3.04
C GLU A 62 7.43 -0.32 2.77
N ILE A 63 6.53 -1.08 2.15
CA ILE A 63 6.73 -2.50 1.84
C ILE A 63 6.73 -2.81 0.35
N PHE A 64 6.05 -2.02 -0.48
CA PHE A 64 6.00 -2.21 -1.93
C PHE A 64 5.83 -0.88 -2.68
N ARG A 65 6.33 -0.86 -3.92
CA ARG A 65 6.25 0.28 -4.85
C ARG A 65 5.97 -0.21 -6.26
N HIS A 66 5.23 0.57 -7.05
CA HIS A 66 4.89 0.35 -8.47
C HIS A 66 3.99 -0.85 -8.76
N ARG A 67 4.42 -2.07 -8.42
CA ARG A 67 3.69 -3.32 -8.68
C ARG A 67 3.82 -4.25 -7.49
N VAL A 68 2.70 -4.90 -7.17
CA VAL A 68 2.65 -6.00 -6.20
C VAL A 68 1.75 -7.08 -6.77
N SER A 69 2.10 -8.34 -6.52
CA SER A 69 1.24 -9.50 -6.80
C SER A 69 0.49 -9.89 -5.53
N ALA A 70 -0.72 -10.43 -5.65
CA ALA A 70 -1.48 -10.88 -4.49
C ALA A 70 -0.69 -11.88 -3.62
N GLU A 71 0.02 -12.81 -4.25
CA GLU A 71 0.83 -13.83 -3.57
C GLU A 71 2.00 -13.22 -2.77
N ASP A 72 2.77 -12.31 -3.38
CA ASP A 72 3.85 -11.59 -2.72
C ASP A 72 3.35 -10.76 -1.54
N LEU A 73 2.20 -10.09 -1.71
CA LEU A 73 1.58 -9.32 -0.64
C LEU A 73 1.21 -10.22 0.54
N VAL A 74 0.50 -11.33 0.29
CA VAL A 74 0.12 -12.27 1.36
C VAL A 74 1.35 -12.85 2.04
N LYS A 75 2.37 -13.24 1.28
CA LYS A 75 3.62 -13.78 1.84
C LYS A 75 4.30 -12.75 2.73
N ARG A 76 4.41 -11.49 2.28
CA ARG A 76 5.04 -10.42 3.06
C ARG A 76 4.25 -10.10 4.33
N LEU A 77 2.92 -10.04 4.25
CA LEU A 77 2.08 -9.79 5.42
C LEU A 77 2.18 -10.92 6.46
N ARG A 78 2.25 -12.18 6.01
CA ARG A 78 2.47 -13.32 6.92
C ARG A 78 3.81 -13.22 7.64
N GLN A 79 4.88 -12.85 6.93
CA GLN A 79 6.20 -12.63 7.55
C GLN A 79 6.13 -11.53 8.62
N GLU A 80 5.51 -10.39 8.30
CA GLU A 80 5.42 -9.27 9.25
C GLU A 80 4.56 -9.62 10.49
N LEU A 81 3.52 -10.44 10.34
CA LEU A 81 2.75 -10.94 11.49
C LEU A 81 3.54 -11.91 12.36
N ASP A 82 4.38 -12.74 11.75
CA ASP A 82 5.26 -13.67 12.46
C ASP A 82 6.36 -12.92 13.23
N GLU A 83 7.01 -11.94 12.58
CA GLU A 83 8.00 -11.05 13.19
C GLU A 83 7.43 -10.23 14.36
N ARG A 84 6.13 -9.89 14.33
CA ARG A 84 5.47 -9.21 15.45
C ARG A 84 5.15 -10.14 16.62
N LYS A 85 4.90 -11.42 16.36
CA LYS A 85 4.64 -12.42 17.42
C LYS A 85 5.90 -12.81 18.19
N ASP A 86 7.05 -12.83 17.54
CA ASP A 86 8.33 -13.18 18.19
C ASP A 86 8.85 -12.07 19.13
N LYS A 87 8.33 -10.85 18.98
CA LYS A 87 8.71 -9.69 19.80
C LYS A 87 7.81 -9.44 21.02
N GLU A 88 6.81 -10.28 21.25
CA GLU A 88 5.87 -10.21 22.39
C GLU A 88 6.15 -11.32 23.39
#